data_AF-A0A9D9N3G5-F1
#
_entry.id   AF-A0A9D9N3G5-F1
#
_cell.length_a   1.000
_cell.length_b   1.000
_cell.length_c   1.000
_cell.angle_alpha   90.00
_cell.angle_beta   90.00
_cell.angle_gamma   90.00
#
_symmetry.space_group_name_H-M   'P 1'
#
loop_
_entity.id
_entity.type
_entity.pdbx_description
1 polymer ?
#
loop_
_entity_poly.entity_id
_entity_poly.type
_entity_poly.pdbx_seq_one_letter_code
_entity_poly.pdbx_strand_id
1 'polypeptide(L)'
;MRNLDFKKIVCVLAFLGLAGFSCFWTAESLFIWQPEITIYGAWFIAIAFFLMASVCFSKVLQTFDKNIYFGGRTFGRGGQFFIGLVGFLIFWSVSLATNTHTLLYRASIKSVINTDLNRTLGYLQGLQDNNLAIKKIEEKFAGKKNAVDALIRKFIAEIDNPDAKGIGPRFKTILAELSSVLGVTIKPIDNQGSTRTQWLTTINYYQKQAYEQLGLYRADCDREINEIRRAMNAEELNKLLANMKIALSDINDKMQGINQDIINAALRDLSAGYSYIRTNSQYIEFKDNDKERYTREGAIPESQEMFAIDKVWRDYLTTNKYDGHGFIWWVLVSILVDLSGFIFFNMAFEKNKNNAI
;
A
#
# COMPACT_ATOMS: atom_id res chain seq x y z
N MET A 1 42.83 41.50 28.53
CA MET A 1 41.56 41.01 27.95
C MET A 1 41.86 39.73 27.17
N ARG A 2 41.19 38.62 27.49
CA ARG A 2 41.35 37.36 26.75
C ARG A 2 40.82 37.58 25.34
N ASN A 3 41.67 37.50 24.31
CA ASN A 3 41.22 37.54 22.93
C ASN A 3 40.19 36.42 22.72
N LEU A 4 38.98 36.79 22.29
CA LEU A 4 37.96 35.82 21.89
C LEU A 4 38.50 35.03 20.70
N ASP A 5 38.53 33.70 20.83
CA ASP A 5 38.93 32.80 19.74
C ASP A 5 37.76 32.67 18.76
N PHE A 6 37.69 33.60 17.81
CA PHE A 6 36.60 33.69 16.84
C PHE A 6 36.45 32.39 16.04
N LYS A 7 37.56 31.69 15.76
CA LYS A 7 37.54 30.39 15.06
C LYS A 7 36.80 29.35 15.90
N LYS A 8 37.07 29.26 17.21
CA LYS A 8 36.36 28.34 18.09
C LYS A 8 34.87 28.67 18.19
N ILE A 9 34.51 29.94 18.28
CA ILE A 9 33.10 30.36 18.33
C ILE A 9 32.37 29.89 17.06
N VAL A 10 32.96 30.13 15.88
CA VAL A 10 32.39 29.68 14.61
C VAL A 10 32.26 28.15 14.56
N CYS A 11 33.28 27.40 15.02
CA CYS A 11 33.22 25.94 15.05
C CYS A 11 32.15 25.41 16.01
N VAL A 12 31.97 26.05 17.18
CA VAL A 12 30.91 25.68 18.12
C VAL A 12 29.53 25.93 17.51
N LEU A 13 29.32 27.09 16.87
CA LEU A 13 28.04 27.40 16.22
C LEU A 13 27.75 26.44 15.05
N ALA A 14 28.75 26.14 14.22
CA ALA A 14 28.62 25.17 13.13
C ALA A 14 28.32 23.76 13.65
N PHE A 15 29.01 23.33 14.71
CA PHE A 15 28.73 22.06 15.39
C PHE A 15 27.29 22.01 15.91
N LEU A 16 26.84 23.02 16.65
CA LEU A 16 25.48 23.06 17.20
C LEU A 16 24.40 23.03 16.11
N GLY A 17 24.63 23.71 14.98
CA GLY A 17 23.72 23.68 13.84
C GLY A 17 23.61 22.28 13.21
N LEU A 18 24.74 21.66 12.87
CA LEU A 18 24.78 20.35 12.22
C LEU A 18 24.34 19.22 13.15
N ALA A 19 24.81 19.24 14.41
CA ALA A 19 24.37 18.32 15.45
C ALA A 19 22.87 18.48 15.72
N GLY A 20 22.36 19.72 15.69
CA GLY A 20 20.94 20.01 15.83
C GLY A 20 20.09 19.35 14.73
N PHE A 21 20.50 19.47 13.46
CA PHE A 21 19.82 18.78 12.35
C PHE A 21 19.89 17.25 12.46
N SER A 22 21.07 16.71 12.74
CA SER A 22 21.26 15.26 12.90
C SER A 22 20.44 14.70 14.08
N CYS A 23 20.47 15.37 15.23
CA CYS A 23 19.68 14.97 16.39
C CYS A 23 18.18 15.10 16.14
N PHE A 24 17.74 16.13 15.41
CA PHE A 24 16.34 16.30 15.02
C PHE A 24 15.86 15.13 14.17
N TRP A 25 16.59 14.77 13.11
CA TRP A 25 16.23 13.66 12.24
C TRP A 25 16.27 12.33 12.97
N THR A 26 17.26 12.13 13.85
CA THR A 26 17.35 10.94 14.68
C THR A 26 16.17 10.83 15.64
N ALA A 27 15.84 11.91 16.35
CA ALA A 27 14.72 11.93 17.29
C ALA A 27 13.37 11.68 16.61
N GLU A 28 13.16 12.28 15.44
CA GLU A 28 11.94 12.05 14.66
C GLU A 28 11.81 10.59 14.20
N SER A 29 12.89 10.01 13.66
CA SER A 29 12.91 8.60 13.23
C SER A 29 12.57 7.66 14.39
N LEU A 30 13.22 7.87 15.55
CA LEU A 30 12.97 7.08 16.75
C LEU A 30 11.54 7.22 17.25
N PHE A 31 10.97 8.44 17.24
CA PHE A 31 9.60 8.69 17.68
C PHE A 31 8.57 8.05 16.73
N ILE A 32 8.81 8.09 15.41
CA ILE A 32 7.95 7.41 14.43
C ILE A 32 8.02 5.90 14.60
N TRP A 33 9.22 5.36 14.81
CA TRP A 33 9.43 3.92 14.96
C TRP A 33 8.91 3.37 16.28
N GLN A 34 9.09 4.11 17.37
CA GLN A 34 8.74 3.75 18.75
C GLN A 34 7.94 4.88 19.41
N PRO A 35 6.64 5.02 19.07
CA PRO A 35 5.81 6.11 19.59
C PRO A 35 5.53 6.03 21.09
N GLU A 36 5.85 4.90 21.74
CA GLU A 36 5.82 4.77 23.21
C GLU A 36 6.88 5.62 23.91
N ILE A 37 7.97 5.95 23.20
CA ILE A 37 9.00 6.87 23.70
C ILE A 37 8.46 8.30 23.55
N THR A 38 8.55 9.10 24.62
CA THR A 38 8.21 10.52 24.50
C THR A 38 9.16 11.23 23.53
N ILE A 39 8.69 12.26 22.83
CA ILE A 39 9.55 13.03 21.92
C ILE A 39 10.80 13.58 22.64
N TYR A 40 10.68 13.94 23.92
CA TYR A 40 11.82 14.37 24.76
C TYR A 40 12.82 13.23 25.02
N GLY A 41 12.33 12.01 25.23
CA GLY A 41 13.16 10.81 25.34
C GLY A 41 13.92 10.52 24.04
N ALA A 42 13.26 10.64 22.90
CA ALA A 42 13.90 10.46 21.59
C ALA A 42 15.00 11.50 21.34
N TRP A 43 14.75 12.77 21.69
CA TRP A 43 15.76 13.84 21.65
C TRP A 43 16.94 13.58 22.57
N PHE A 44 16.69 13.12 23.79
CA PHE A 44 17.76 12.80 24.74
C PHE A 44 18.68 11.70 24.19
N ILE A 45 18.10 10.62 23.65
CA ILE A 45 18.86 9.52 23.02
C ILE A 45 19.67 10.05 21.83
N ALA A 46 19.05 10.84 20.95
CA ALA A 46 19.70 11.40 19.78
C ALA A 46 20.94 12.25 20.15
N ILE A 47 20.79 13.17 21.11
CA ILE A 47 21.88 14.04 21.58
C ILE A 47 22.98 13.20 22.23
N ALA A 48 22.63 12.25 23.09
CA ALA A 48 23.60 11.39 23.76
C ALA A 48 24.43 10.59 22.75
N PHE A 49 23.78 9.98 21.76
CA PHE A 49 24.47 9.16 20.75
C PHE A 49 25.34 10.02 19.83
N PHE A 50 24.87 11.20 19.41
CA PHE A 50 25.65 12.09 18.57
C PHE A 50 26.91 12.62 19.30
N LEU A 51 26.79 12.96 20.59
CA LEU A 51 27.94 13.37 21.41
C LEU A 51 28.93 12.22 21.60
N MET A 52 28.44 11.00 21.88
CA MET A 52 29.29 9.82 22.00
C MET A 52 30.03 9.51 20.68
N ALA A 53 29.35 9.58 19.55
CA ALA A 53 29.96 9.46 18.23
C ALA A 53 31.03 10.54 18.00
N SER A 54 30.74 11.80 18.35
CA SER A 54 31.67 12.94 18.22
C SER A 54 32.95 12.75 19.05
N VAL A 55 32.81 12.28 20.30
CA VAL A 55 33.95 11.98 21.19
C VAL A 55 34.77 10.81 20.65
N CYS A 56 34.11 9.75 20.17
CA CYS A 56 34.78 8.60 19.58
C CYS A 56 35.53 8.97 18.29
N PHE A 57 34.92 9.78 17.42
CA PHE A 57 35.55 10.32 16.22
C PHE A 57 36.78 11.17 16.56
N SER A 58 36.67 12.03 17.56
CA SER A 58 37.81 12.84 18.04
C SER A 58 38.96 11.96 18.55
N LYS A 59 38.68 10.84 19.23
CA LYS A 59 39.70 9.87 19.65
C LYS A 59 40.39 9.24 18.45
N VAL A 60 39.65 8.88 17.40
CA VAL A 60 40.21 8.36 16.15
C VAL A 60 41.18 9.37 15.54
N LEU A 61 40.77 10.64 15.38
CA LEU A 61 41.64 11.69 14.85
C LEU A 61 42.90 11.90 15.69
N GLN A 62 42.78 11.93 17.02
CA GLN A 62 43.92 12.06 17.92
C GLN A 62 44.95 10.92 17.77
N THR A 63 44.52 9.71 17.40
CA THR A 63 45.44 8.59 17.19
C THR A 63 46.28 8.71 15.91
N PHE A 64 45.81 9.50 14.93
CA PHE A 64 46.58 9.85 13.74
C PHE A 64 47.57 10.99 13.98
N ASP A 65 47.37 11.80 15.02
CA ASP A 65 48.28 12.88 15.37
C ASP A 65 49.57 12.34 16.02
N LYS A 66 50.70 12.50 15.33
CA LYS A 66 52.01 12.01 15.77
C LYS A 66 52.52 12.70 17.04
N ASN A 67 52.03 13.90 17.35
CA ASN A 67 52.49 14.72 18.48
C ASN A 67 51.77 14.40 19.80
N ILE A 68 50.78 13.49 19.80
CA ILE A 68 50.08 13.09 21.03
C ILE A 68 50.80 11.93 21.69
N TYR A 69 51.17 12.12 22.96
CA TYR A 69 51.69 11.07 23.81
C TYR A 69 50.55 10.17 24.32
N PHE A 70 50.69 8.86 24.12
CA PHE A 70 49.71 7.84 24.55
C PHE A 70 50.23 6.97 25.70
N GLY A 71 51.43 7.22 26.23
CA GLY A 71 51.94 6.46 27.36
C GLY A 71 51.09 6.69 28.61
N GLY A 72 50.74 5.61 29.32
CA GLY A 72 49.85 5.63 30.47
C GLY A 72 48.35 5.56 30.14
N ARG A 73 47.96 5.61 28.86
CA ARG A 73 46.57 5.33 28.45
C ARG A 73 46.36 3.84 28.19
N THR A 74 45.18 3.34 28.56
CA THR A 74 44.78 1.94 28.36
C THR A 74 44.97 1.54 26.89
N PHE A 75 45.70 0.45 26.66
CA PHE A 75 45.99 -0.15 25.34
C PHE A 75 46.81 0.71 24.34
N GLY A 76 47.45 1.78 24.80
CA GLY A 76 48.32 2.63 23.96
C GLY A 76 47.60 3.24 22.75
N ARG A 77 48.35 3.66 21.72
CA ARG A 77 47.79 4.32 20.53
C ARG A 77 46.85 3.40 19.74
N GLY A 78 47.27 2.17 19.49
CA GLY A 78 46.49 1.19 18.71
C GLY A 78 45.15 0.84 19.36
N GLY A 79 45.13 0.62 20.68
CA GLY A 79 43.87 0.34 21.37
C GLY A 79 42.96 1.56 21.49
N GLN A 80 43.50 2.77 21.65
CA GLN A 80 42.67 3.99 21.59
C GLN A 80 42.06 4.20 20.19
N PHE A 81 42.80 3.86 19.13
CA PHE A 81 42.25 3.86 17.77
C PHE A 81 41.11 2.83 17.65
N PHE A 82 41.33 1.59 18.10
CA PHE A 82 40.32 0.54 18.01
C PHE A 82 39.05 0.89 18.80
N ILE A 83 39.19 1.30 20.07
CA ILE A 83 38.05 1.70 20.91
C ILE A 83 37.33 2.91 20.31
N GLY A 84 38.09 3.90 19.83
CA GLY A 84 37.53 5.08 19.17
C GLY A 84 36.77 4.71 17.90
N LEU A 85 37.34 3.85 17.05
CA LEU A 85 36.74 3.45 15.77
C LEU A 85 35.49 2.60 15.97
N VAL A 86 35.56 1.58 16.82
CA VAL A 86 34.41 0.71 17.12
C VAL A 86 33.30 1.51 17.78
N GLY A 87 33.62 2.33 18.78
CA GLY A 87 32.65 3.21 19.42
C GLY A 87 32.02 4.18 18.43
N PHE A 88 32.83 4.79 17.56
CA PHE A 88 32.36 5.67 16.51
C PHE A 88 31.38 4.96 15.59
N LEU A 89 31.73 3.79 15.04
CA LEU A 89 30.87 3.05 14.11
C LEU A 89 29.53 2.64 14.75
N ILE A 90 29.54 2.21 16.01
CA ILE A 90 28.30 1.80 16.71
C ILE A 90 27.35 2.99 16.91
N PHE A 91 27.84 4.11 17.44
CA PHE A 91 26.98 5.27 17.70
C PHE A 91 26.61 6.00 16.41
N TRP A 92 27.52 6.07 15.44
CA TRP A 92 27.27 6.70 14.16
C TRP A 92 26.32 5.89 13.28
N SER A 93 26.38 4.55 13.29
CA SER A 93 25.47 3.74 12.47
C SER A 93 24.00 3.98 12.84
N VAL A 94 23.72 4.25 14.12
CA VAL A 94 22.37 4.61 14.57
C VAL A 94 21.97 5.95 13.94
N SER A 95 22.79 7.00 14.13
CA SER A 95 22.57 8.34 13.54
C SER A 95 22.38 8.28 12.02
N LEU A 96 23.28 7.58 11.32
CA LEU A 96 23.22 7.45 9.87
C LEU A 96 21.93 6.75 9.41
N ALA A 97 21.55 5.67 10.09
CA ALA A 97 20.36 4.90 9.76
C ALA A 97 19.08 5.71 9.98
N THR A 98 18.99 6.40 11.11
CA THR A 98 17.83 7.22 11.49
C THR A 98 17.72 8.51 10.67
N ASN A 99 18.84 9.16 10.37
CA ASN A 99 18.86 10.37 9.54
C ASN A 99 18.40 10.07 8.12
N THR A 100 18.94 9.00 7.53
CA THR A 100 18.53 8.53 6.21
C THR A 100 17.03 8.18 6.20
N HIS A 101 16.58 7.46 7.23
CA HIS A 101 15.18 7.08 7.39
C HIS A 101 14.25 8.30 7.42
N THR A 102 14.54 9.28 8.27
CA THR A 102 13.73 10.50 8.35
C THR A 102 13.72 11.23 7.01
N LEU A 103 14.88 11.47 6.38
CA LEU A 103 14.94 12.18 5.10
C LEU A 103 14.13 11.47 4.00
N LEU A 104 14.26 10.14 3.89
CA LEU A 104 13.48 9.34 2.95
C LEU A 104 11.99 9.38 3.28
N TYR A 105 11.63 9.20 4.55
CA TYR A 105 10.26 9.24 5.05
C TYR A 105 9.62 10.57 4.67
N ARG A 106 10.29 11.68 4.99
CA ARG A 106 9.85 13.03 4.68
C ARG A 106 9.62 13.25 3.18
N ALA A 107 10.50 12.71 2.35
CA ALA A 107 10.41 12.85 0.90
C ALA A 107 9.33 11.98 0.24
N SER A 108 9.07 10.79 0.80
CA SER A 108 8.33 9.73 0.07
C SER A 108 6.98 9.35 0.69
N ILE A 109 6.75 9.59 1.99
CA ILE A 109 5.57 9.04 2.68
C ILE A 109 4.25 9.47 2.06
N LYS A 110 4.12 10.74 1.63
CA LYS A 110 2.93 11.25 0.96
C LYS A 110 2.62 10.48 -0.33
N SER A 111 3.65 10.25 -1.16
CA SER A 111 3.51 9.51 -2.41
C SER A 111 3.17 8.05 -2.18
N VAL A 112 3.82 7.43 -1.19
CA VAL A 112 3.60 6.01 -0.85
C VAL A 112 2.19 5.80 -0.30
N ILE A 113 1.73 6.63 0.64
CA ILE A 113 0.35 6.58 1.15
C ILE A 113 -0.67 6.79 0.03
N ASN A 114 -0.46 7.77 -0.83
CA ASN A 114 -1.36 8.02 -1.97
C ASN A 114 -1.44 6.81 -2.91
N THR A 115 -0.32 6.19 -3.21
CA THR A 115 -0.27 5.01 -4.08
C THR A 115 -1.00 3.83 -3.44
N ASP A 116 -0.76 3.60 -2.16
CA ASP A 116 -1.37 2.52 -1.38
C ASP A 116 -2.89 2.73 -1.22
N LEU A 117 -3.33 3.97 -0.94
CA LEU A 117 -4.75 4.36 -0.87
C LEU A 117 -5.43 4.17 -2.21
N ASN A 118 -4.87 4.67 -3.31
CA ASN A 118 -5.47 4.52 -4.63
C ASN A 118 -5.60 3.06 -5.06
N ARG A 119 -4.56 2.25 -4.81
CA ARG A 119 -4.57 0.82 -5.12
C ARG A 119 -5.65 0.10 -4.31
N THR A 120 -5.67 0.33 -3.00
CA THR A 120 -6.62 -0.31 -2.09
C THR A 120 -8.06 0.13 -2.40
N LEU A 121 -8.27 1.42 -2.67
CA LEU A 121 -9.54 1.97 -3.14
C LEU A 121 -10.00 1.28 -4.43
N GLY A 122 -9.10 1.07 -5.40
CA GLY A 122 -9.40 0.37 -6.64
C GLY A 122 -9.90 -1.07 -6.42
N TYR A 123 -9.31 -1.80 -5.47
CA TYR A 123 -9.79 -3.14 -5.11
C TYR A 123 -11.14 -3.12 -4.38
N LEU A 124 -11.35 -2.18 -3.46
CA LEU A 124 -12.65 -2.01 -2.79
C LEU A 124 -13.75 -1.62 -3.79
N GLN A 125 -13.46 -0.72 -4.73
CA GLN A 125 -14.38 -0.40 -5.83
C GLN A 125 -14.62 -1.61 -6.73
N GLY A 126 -13.58 -2.41 -6.99
CA GLY A 126 -13.71 -3.68 -7.68
C GLY A 126 -14.71 -4.64 -7.00
N LEU A 127 -14.70 -4.72 -5.67
CA LEU A 127 -15.69 -5.51 -4.91
C LEU A 127 -17.12 -4.97 -5.03
N GLN A 128 -17.28 -3.67 -5.21
CA GLN A 128 -18.57 -3.01 -5.38
C GLN A 128 -19.13 -3.20 -6.80
N ASP A 129 -18.31 -2.91 -7.81
CA ASP A 129 -18.75 -2.76 -9.20
C ASP A 129 -18.41 -3.97 -10.08
N ASN A 130 -17.30 -4.65 -9.81
CA ASN A 130 -16.72 -5.70 -10.66
C ASN A 130 -16.47 -7.00 -9.91
N ASN A 131 -17.34 -7.32 -8.95
CA ASN A 131 -17.21 -8.52 -8.12
C ASN A 131 -17.20 -9.79 -8.98
N LEU A 132 -16.17 -10.64 -8.83
CA LEU A 132 -15.96 -11.80 -9.68
C LEU A 132 -17.13 -12.81 -9.61
N ALA A 133 -17.70 -13.03 -8.43
CA ALA A 133 -18.80 -13.97 -8.25
C ALA A 133 -20.11 -13.42 -8.85
N ILE A 134 -20.40 -12.13 -8.64
CA ILE A 134 -21.57 -11.47 -9.25
C ILE A 134 -21.44 -11.47 -10.77
N LYS A 135 -20.25 -11.17 -11.31
CA LYS A 135 -19.99 -11.20 -12.75
C LYS A 135 -20.27 -12.57 -13.36
N LYS A 136 -19.86 -13.66 -12.69
CA LYS A 136 -20.16 -15.03 -13.13
C LYS A 136 -21.67 -15.33 -13.14
N ILE A 137 -22.43 -14.80 -12.18
CA ILE A 137 -23.89 -14.96 -12.14
C ILE A 137 -24.53 -14.19 -13.31
N GLU A 138 -24.11 -12.94 -13.54
CA GLU A 138 -24.60 -12.12 -14.64
C GLU A 138 -24.28 -12.72 -16.01
N GLU A 139 -23.07 -13.26 -16.19
CA GLU A 139 -22.66 -13.97 -17.41
C GLU A 139 -23.53 -15.22 -17.68
N LYS A 140 -23.83 -16.01 -16.63
CA LYS A 140 -24.75 -17.16 -16.74
C LYS A 140 -26.15 -16.72 -17.15
N PHE A 141 -26.67 -15.66 -16.53
CA PHE A 141 -27.98 -15.11 -16.88
C PHE A 141 -28.02 -14.61 -18.33
N ALA A 142 -27.03 -13.82 -18.74
CA ALA A 142 -26.91 -13.33 -20.11
C ALA A 142 -26.82 -14.46 -21.13
N GLY A 143 -26.03 -15.49 -20.85
CA GLY A 143 -25.92 -16.69 -21.69
C GLY A 143 -27.27 -17.40 -21.87
N LYS A 144 -28.00 -17.62 -20.75
CA LYS A 144 -29.33 -18.26 -20.78
C LYS A 144 -30.34 -17.42 -21.55
N LYS A 145 -30.37 -16.10 -21.32
CA LYS A 145 -31.25 -15.15 -22.03
C LYS A 145 -30.99 -15.17 -23.53
N ASN A 146 -29.72 -15.08 -23.94
CA ASN A 146 -29.33 -15.08 -25.35
C ASN A 146 -29.74 -16.39 -26.05
N ALA A 147 -29.62 -17.53 -25.36
CA ALA A 147 -30.08 -18.82 -25.88
C ALA A 147 -31.61 -18.86 -26.07
N VAL A 148 -32.38 -18.35 -25.09
CA VAL A 148 -33.85 -18.24 -25.19
C VAL A 148 -34.25 -17.32 -26.33
N ASP A 149 -33.66 -16.13 -26.45
CA ASP A 149 -33.95 -15.18 -27.53
C ASP A 149 -33.63 -15.77 -28.92
N ALA A 150 -32.55 -16.56 -29.03
CA ALA A 150 -32.23 -17.27 -30.26
C ALA A 150 -33.27 -18.34 -30.62
N LEU A 151 -33.75 -19.10 -29.65
CA LEU A 151 -34.80 -20.12 -29.85
C LEU A 151 -36.15 -19.48 -30.23
N ILE A 152 -36.50 -18.35 -29.62
CA ILE A 152 -37.70 -17.57 -30.01
C ILE A 152 -37.60 -17.10 -31.46
N ARG A 153 -36.42 -16.61 -31.90
CA ARG A 153 -36.21 -16.25 -33.31
C ARG A 153 -36.33 -17.45 -34.24
N LYS A 154 -35.83 -18.63 -33.85
CA LYS A 154 -36.00 -19.87 -34.63
C LYS A 154 -37.48 -20.25 -34.78
N PHE A 155 -38.31 -20.07 -33.75
CA PHE A 155 -39.76 -20.32 -33.88
C PHE A 155 -40.41 -19.45 -34.96
N ILE A 156 -40.08 -18.17 -34.98
CA ILE A 156 -40.61 -17.23 -35.99
C ILE A 156 -40.13 -17.62 -37.39
N ALA A 157 -38.85 -17.97 -37.54
CA ALA A 157 -38.30 -18.40 -38.81
C ALA A 157 -38.93 -19.70 -39.34
N GLU A 158 -39.26 -20.65 -38.44
CA GLU A 158 -39.85 -21.93 -38.84
C GLU A 158 -41.27 -21.77 -39.39
N ILE A 159 -42.11 -20.91 -38.78
CA ILE A 159 -43.49 -20.72 -39.29
C ILE A 159 -43.53 -19.99 -40.65
N ASP A 160 -42.49 -19.23 -40.96
CA ASP A 160 -42.33 -18.49 -42.22
C ASP A 160 -41.51 -19.28 -43.26
N ASN A 161 -41.12 -20.52 -42.96
CA ASN A 161 -40.33 -21.37 -43.86
C ASN A 161 -41.09 -21.66 -45.18
N PRO A 162 -40.55 -21.30 -46.35
CA PRO A 162 -41.21 -21.52 -47.64
C PRO A 162 -41.51 -22.99 -47.95
N ASP A 163 -40.63 -23.90 -47.53
CA ASP A 163 -40.67 -25.32 -47.87
C ASP A 163 -41.58 -26.14 -46.94
N ALA A 164 -41.85 -25.63 -45.73
CA ALA A 164 -42.63 -26.32 -44.71
C ALA A 164 -43.31 -25.30 -43.78
N LYS A 165 -44.36 -24.64 -44.27
CA LYS A 165 -45.06 -23.59 -43.51
C LYS A 165 -45.82 -24.16 -42.32
N GLY A 166 -45.69 -23.49 -41.18
CA GLY A 166 -46.49 -23.73 -39.98
C GLY A 166 -45.77 -24.52 -38.89
N ILE A 167 -46.55 -25.19 -38.04
CA ILE A 167 -46.01 -25.87 -36.86
C ILE A 167 -45.81 -27.36 -37.17
N GLY A 168 -44.55 -27.72 -37.45
CA GLY A 168 -44.13 -29.08 -37.79
C GLY A 168 -43.20 -29.75 -36.75
N PRO A 169 -42.58 -30.89 -37.10
CA PRO A 169 -41.64 -31.61 -36.23
C PRO A 169 -40.46 -30.76 -35.74
N ARG A 170 -39.94 -29.85 -36.58
CA ARG A 170 -38.88 -28.92 -36.20
C ARG A 170 -39.31 -27.95 -35.12
N PHE A 171 -40.54 -27.43 -35.18
CA PHE A 171 -41.09 -26.58 -34.13
C PHE A 171 -41.14 -27.33 -32.78
N LYS A 172 -41.55 -28.60 -32.77
CA LYS A 172 -41.53 -29.43 -31.56
C LYS A 172 -40.11 -29.62 -31.01
N THR A 173 -39.13 -29.73 -31.89
CA THR A 173 -37.71 -29.81 -31.52
C THR A 173 -37.23 -28.50 -30.89
N ILE A 174 -37.56 -27.35 -31.47
CA ILE A 174 -37.23 -26.03 -30.91
C ILE A 174 -37.90 -25.84 -29.53
N LEU A 175 -39.13 -26.34 -29.34
CA LEU A 175 -39.83 -26.31 -28.05
C LEU A 175 -39.15 -27.19 -27.00
N ALA A 176 -38.64 -28.36 -27.39
CA ALA A 176 -37.87 -29.23 -26.51
C ALA A 176 -36.52 -28.57 -26.13
N GLU A 177 -35.82 -27.96 -27.09
CA GLU A 177 -34.60 -27.18 -26.84
C GLU A 177 -34.87 -26.02 -25.87
N LEU A 178 -35.97 -25.29 -26.06
CA LEU A 178 -36.37 -24.19 -25.18
C LEU A 178 -36.66 -24.68 -23.74
N SER A 179 -37.40 -25.79 -23.62
CA SER A 179 -37.67 -26.41 -22.31
C SER A 179 -36.38 -26.86 -21.63
N SER A 180 -35.44 -27.43 -22.39
CA SER A 180 -34.13 -27.85 -21.88
C SER A 180 -33.28 -26.66 -21.43
N VAL A 181 -33.23 -25.57 -22.20
CA VAL A 181 -32.48 -24.36 -21.83
C VAL A 181 -33.07 -23.73 -20.57
N LEU A 182 -34.40 -23.67 -20.45
CA LEU A 182 -35.06 -23.12 -19.27
C LEU A 182 -34.93 -24.03 -18.05
N GLY A 183 -34.81 -25.35 -18.26
CA GLY A 183 -34.79 -26.36 -17.20
C GLY A 183 -36.19 -26.72 -16.70
N VAL A 184 -37.23 -26.36 -17.47
CA VAL A 184 -38.64 -26.54 -17.10
C VAL A 184 -39.40 -27.05 -18.31
N THR A 185 -40.29 -28.03 -18.10
CA THR A 185 -41.14 -28.56 -19.17
C THR A 185 -42.23 -27.54 -19.52
N ILE A 186 -42.16 -26.96 -20.73
CA ILE A 186 -43.24 -26.12 -21.26
C ILE A 186 -44.36 -27.01 -21.80
N LYS A 187 -45.60 -26.79 -21.35
CA LYS A 187 -46.75 -27.56 -21.83
C LYS A 187 -47.05 -27.23 -23.30
N PRO A 188 -47.13 -28.23 -24.18
CA PRO A 188 -47.51 -28.01 -25.57
C PRO A 188 -48.99 -27.60 -25.67
N ILE A 189 -49.30 -26.73 -26.63
CA ILE A 189 -50.67 -26.39 -27.00
C ILE A 189 -51.22 -27.47 -27.94
N ASP A 190 -52.36 -28.06 -27.61
CA ASP A 190 -52.96 -29.17 -28.37
C ASP A 190 -53.61 -28.74 -29.69
N ASN A 191 -54.17 -27.53 -29.77
CA ASN A 191 -54.79 -26.99 -30.99
C ASN A 191 -54.11 -25.68 -31.42
N GLN A 192 -53.26 -25.78 -32.43
CA GLN A 192 -52.36 -24.71 -32.86
C GLN A 192 -52.86 -23.98 -34.12
N GLY A 193 -54.00 -24.43 -34.67
CA GLY A 193 -54.61 -23.87 -35.88
C GLY A 193 -53.83 -24.13 -37.17
N SER A 194 -54.37 -23.65 -38.28
CA SER A 194 -53.83 -23.84 -39.64
C SER A 194 -53.44 -22.52 -40.33
N THR A 195 -53.58 -21.39 -39.63
CA THR A 195 -53.29 -20.06 -40.17
C THR A 195 -52.08 -19.44 -39.48
N ARG A 196 -51.36 -18.58 -40.22
CA ARG A 196 -50.20 -17.85 -39.68
C ARG A 196 -50.52 -17.05 -38.42
N THR A 197 -51.71 -16.45 -38.34
CA THR A 197 -52.17 -15.71 -37.15
C THR A 197 -52.33 -16.62 -35.92
N GLN A 198 -52.81 -17.85 -36.11
CA GLN A 198 -52.92 -18.84 -35.03
C GLN A 198 -51.53 -19.36 -34.60
N TRP A 199 -50.61 -19.55 -35.55
CA TRP A 199 -49.23 -19.93 -35.25
C TRP A 199 -48.47 -18.83 -34.50
N LEU A 200 -48.66 -17.56 -34.88
CA LEU A 200 -48.09 -16.43 -34.14
C LEU A 200 -48.66 -16.33 -32.73
N THR A 201 -49.97 -16.56 -32.55
CA THR A 201 -50.58 -16.65 -31.21
C THR A 201 -49.93 -17.77 -30.37
N THR A 202 -49.67 -18.92 -31.00
CA THR A 202 -48.98 -20.06 -30.37
C THR A 202 -47.53 -19.71 -29.98
N ILE A 203 -46.78 -19.04 -30.84
CA ILE A 203 -45.42 -18.56 -30.53
C ILE A 203 -45.45 -17.53 -29.40
N ASN A 204 -46.37 -16.57 -29.44
CA ASN A 204 -46.50 -15.55 -28.41
C ASN A 204 -46.79 -16.17 -27.03
N TYR A 205 -47.58 -17.25 -26.98
CA TYR A 205 -47.78 -18.01 -25.75
C TYR A 205 -46.47 -18.60 -25.22
N TYR A 206 -45.68 -19.28 -26.07
CA TYR A 206 -44.41 -19.86 -25.65
C TYR A 206 -43.36 -18.79 -25.30
N GLN A 207 -43.33 -17.68 -26.03
CA GLN A 207 -42.48 -16.53 -25.74
C GLN A 207 -42.82 -15.93 -24.37
N LYS A 208 -44.10 -15.75 -24.06
CA LYS A 208 -44.56 -15.28 -22.76
C LYS A 208 -44.12 -16.23 -21.64
N GLN A 209 -44.36 -17.53 -21.80
CA GLN A 209 -43.92 -18.55 -20.84
C GLN A 209 -42.39 -18.55 -20.65
N ALA A 210 -41.63 -18.44 -21.74
CA ALA A 210 -40.16 -18.40 -21.68
C ALA A 210 -39.65 -17.18 -20.91
N TYR A 211 -40.22 -15.99 -21.14
CA TYR A 211 -39.83 -14.78 -20.42
C TYR A 211 -40.30 -14.77 -18.97
N GLU A 212 -41.45 -15.38 -18.65
CA GLU A 212 -41.87 -15.62 -17.26
C GLU A 212 -40.83 -16.49 -16.52
N GLN A 213 -40.37 -17.59 -17.15
CA GLN A 213 -39.34 -18.45 -16.57
C GLN A 213 -37.97 -17.77 -16.46
N LEU A 214 -37.60 -16.94 -17.44
CA LEU A 214 -36.40 -16.11 -17.33
C LEU A 214 -36.52 -15.08 -16.21
N GLY A 215 -37.72 -14.53 -15.97
CA GLY A 215 -38.00 -13.64 -14.85
C GLY A 215 -37.82 -14.32 -13.50
N LEU A 216 -38.31 -15.55 -13.34
CA LEU A 216 -38.06 -16.37 -12.15
C LEU A 216 -36.57 -16.66 -11.95
N TYR A 217 -35.89 -17.08 -13.02
CA TYR A 217 -34.44 -17.32 -12.96
C TYR A 217 -33.65 -16.05 -12.64
N ARG A 218 -34.09 -14.88 -13.13
CA ARG A 218 -33.49 -13.59 -12.76
C ARG A 218 -33.66 -13.31 -11.27
N ALA A 219 -34.84 -13.54 -10.72
CA ALA A 219 -35.10 -13.36 -9.29
C ALA A 219 -34.21 -14.28 -8.43
N ASP A 220 -33.96 -15.51 -8.87
CA ASP A 220 -32.99 -16.40 -8.23
C ASP A 220 -31.55 -15.86 -8.30
N CYS A 221 -31.11 -15.37 -9.47
CA CYS A 221 -29.80 -14.72 -9.62
C CYS A 221 -29.67 -13.50 -8.69
N ASP A 222 -30.70 -12.65 -8.62
CA ASP A 222 -30.71 -11.46 -7.76
C ASP A 222 -30.66 -11.85 -6.27
N ARG A 223 -31.30 -12.97 -5.88
CA ARG A 223 -31.18 -13.53 -4.53
C ARG A 223 -29.74 -13.96 -4.23
N GLU A 224 -29.10 -14.73 -5.11
CA GLU A 224 -27.70 -15.15 -4.95
C GLU A 224 -26.75 -13.94 -4.85
N ILE A 225 -26.96 -12.91 -5.70
CA ILE A 225 -26.19 -11.66 -5.67
C ILE A 225 -26.34 -10.94 -4.32
N ASN A 226 -27.57 -10.89 -3.80
CA ASN A 226 -27.83 -10.25 -2.50
C ASN A 226 -27.22 -11.05 -1.33
N GLU A 227 -27.18 -12.38 -1.41
CA GLU A 227 -26.49 -13.22 -0.44
C GLU A 227 -24.97 -12.94 -0.43
N ILE A 228 -24.34 -12.82 -1.60
CA ILE A 228 -22.93 -12.44 -1.72
C ILE A 228 -22.69 -11.06 -1.08
N ARG A 229 -23.51 -10.06 -1.42
CA ARG A 229 -23.39 -8.70 -0.85
C ARG A 229 -23.54 -8.67 0.67
N ARG A 230 -24.44 -9.51 1.21
CA ARG A 230 -24.60 -9.68 2.67
C ARG A 230 -23.40 -10.38 3.30
N ALA A 231 -22.91 -11.44 2.68
CA ALA A 231 -21.74 -12.18 3.17
C ALA A 231 -20.47 -11.30 3.23
N MET A 232 -20.32 -10.38 2.27
CA MET A 232 -19.22 -9.40 2.28
C MET A 232 -19.42 -8.25 3.27
N ASN A 233 -20.62 -8.07 3.85
CA ASN A 233 -20.99 -6.86 4.59
C ASN A 233 -20.83 -5.58 3.74
N ALA A 234 -21.69 -5.43 2.74
CA ALA A 234 -21.65 -4.29 1.81
C ALA A 234 -21.78 -2.90 2.48
N GLU A 235 -22.38 -2.81 3.67
CA GLU A 235 -22.43 -1.54 4.42
C GLU A 235 -21.03 -1.13 4.89
N GLU A 236 -20.25 -2.09 5.39
CA GLU A 236 -18.86 -1.86 5.78
C GLU A 236 -17.99 -1.46 4.58
N LEU A 237 -18.20 -2.10 3.41
CA LEU A 237 -17.52 -1.70 2.17
C LEU A 237 -17.76 -0.23 1.83
N ASN A 238 -19.01 0.22 1.90
CA ASN A 238 -19.37 1.60 1.59
C ASN A 238 -18.73 2.60 2.58
N LYS A 239 -18.67 2.25 3.87
CA LYS A 239 -17.98 3.05 4.89
C LYS A 239 -16.49 3.14 4.61
N LEU A 240 -15.83 2.02 4.31
CA LEU A 240 -14.40 1.98 3.97
C LEU A 240 -14.09 2.80 2.71
N LEU A 241 -14.93 2.70 1.67
CA LEU A 241 -14.80 3.51 0.46
C LEU A 241 -14.91 5.01 0.75
N ALA A 242 -15.85 5.42 1.60
CA ALA A 242 -16.00 6.81 2.00
C ALA A 242 -14.79 7.30 2.81
N ASN A 243 -14.36 6.53 3.80
CA ASN A 243 -13.20 6.86 4.64
C ASN A 243 -11.92 6.99 3.82
N MET A 244 -11.65 6.05 2.89
CA MET A 244 -10.47 6.13 2.02
C MET A 244 -10.48 7.36 1.11
N LYS A 245 -11.64 7.76 0.59
CA LYS A 245 -11.77 8.99 -0.20
C LYS A 245 -11.48 10.23 0.65
N ILE A 246 -11.94 10.24 1.91
CA ILE A 246 -11.63 11.32 2.86
C ILE A 246 -10.14 11.33 3.17
N ALA A 247 -9.54 10.19 3.50
CA ALA A 247 -8.10 10.08 3.75
C ALA A 247 -7.27 10.57 2.56
N LEU A 248 -7.68 10.23 1.33
CA LEU A 248 -7.01 10.68 0.11
C LEU A 248 -7.13 12.19 -0.12
N SER A 249 -8.29 12.79 0.17
CA SER A 249 -8.46 14.25 0.13
C SER A 249 -7.63 14.93 1.24
N ASP A 250 -7.60 14.37 2.45
CA ASP A 250 -6.81 14.94 3.55
C ASP A 250 -5.31 14.93 3.22
N ILE A 251 -4.80 13.83 2.63
CA ILE A 251 -3.40 13.72 2.18
C ILE A 251 -3.10 14.67 1.02
N ASN A 252 -4.01 14.85 0.07
CA ASN A 252 -3.75 15.69 -1.10
C ASN A 252 -3.92 17.18 -0.82
N ASP A 253 -5.01 17.54 -0.15
CA ASP A 253 -5.50 18.91 -0.07
C ASP A 253 -5.10 19.60 1.24
N LYS A 254 -5.01 18.86 2.35
CA LYS A 254 -4.75 19.43 3.69
C LYS A 254 -3.30 19.25 4.14
N MET A 255 -2.59 18.27 3.60
CA MET A 255 -1.21 17.96 3.99
C MET A 255 -0.22 18.78 3.14
N GLN A 256 0.09 20.01 3.60
CA GLN A 256 1.15 20.86 3.02
C GLN A 256 2.57 20.43 3.42
N GLY A 257 2.71 19.70 4.52
CA GLY A 257 3.94 19.09 5.01
C GLY A 257 3.62 17.83 5.81
N ILE A 258 4.60 17.22 6.47
CA ILE A 258 4.36 16.00 7.25
C ILE A 258 3.43 16.30 8.43
N ASN A 259 2.29 15.62 8.44
CA ASN A 259 1.33 15.65 9.53
C ASN A 259 1.05 14.21 9.96
N GLN A 260 1.57 13.85 11.14
CA GLN A 260 1.50 12.47 11.63
C GLN A 260 0.07 12.05 11.97
N ASP A 261 -0.81 12.98 12.35
CA ASP A 261 -2.21 12.67 12.66
C ASP A 261 -2.98 12.28 11.39
N ILE A 262 -2.78 13.02 10.30
CA ILE A 262 -3.37 12.70 8.99
C ILE A 262 -2.81 11.36 8.49
N ILE A 263 -1.50 11.15 8.59
CA ILE A 263 -0.86 9.89 8.19
C ILE A 263 -1.43 8.72 8.99
N ASN A 264 -1.49 8.83 10.33
CA ASN A 264 -1.99 7.77 11.19
C ASN A 264 -3.48 7.48 10.93
N ALA A 265 -4.29 8.52 10.64
CA ALA A 265 -5.68 8.32 10.23
C ALA A 265 -5.78 7.53 8.92
N ALA A 266 -5.04 7.93 7.89
CA ALA A 266 -4.99 7.23 6.61
C ALA A 266 -4.50 5.77 6.75
N LEU A 267 -3.52 5.52 7.62
CA LEU A 267 -3.01 4.18 7.90
C LEU A 267 -4.03 3.27 8.59
N ARG A 268 -4.89 3.83 9.46
CA ARG A 268 -5.99 3.06 10.07
C ARG A 268 -7.00 2.64 9.02
N ASP A 269 -7.38 3.56 8.12
CA ASP A 269 -8.30 3.26 7.02
C ASP A 269 -7.71 2.25 6.04
N LEU A 270 -6.41 2.37 5.72
CA LEU A 270 -5.67 1.39 4.92
C LEU A 270 -5.65 0.01 5.60
N SER A 271 -5.35 -0.06 6.89
CA SER A 271 -5.31 -1.33 7.62
C SER A 271 -6.68 -2.02 7.63
N ALA A 272 -7.75 -1.25 7.81
CA ALA A 272 -9.11 -1.77 7.72
C ALA A 272 -9.43 -2.27 6.29
N GLY A 273 -9.02 -1.53 5.27
CA GLY A 273 -9.12 -1.93 3.87
C GLY A 273 -8.38 -3.21 3.53
N TYR A 274 -7.12 -3.34 3.97
CA TYR A 274 -6.31 -4.54 3.80
C TYR A 274 -7.00 -5.76 4.43
N SER A 275 -7.51 -5.61 5.66
CA SER A 275 -8.23 -6.68 6.35
C SER A 275 -9.52 -7.07 5.60
N TYR A 276 -10.26 -6.10 5.08
CA TYR A 276 -11.47 -6.32 4.32
C TYR A 276 -11.20 -7.05 3.00
N ILE A 277 -10.18 -6.64 2.25
CA ILE A 277 -9.73 -7.28 1.01
C ILE A 277 -9.29 -8.72 1.28
N ARG A 278 -8.51 -8.95 2.34
CA ARG A 278 -8.06 -10.29 2.73
C ARG A 278 -9.24 -11.23 3.00
N THR A 279 -10.22 -10.76 3.76
CA THR A 279 -11.43 -11.51 4.13
C THR A 279 -12.32 -11.82 2.93
N ASN A 280 -12.32 -10.95 1.92
CA ASN A 280 -13.16 -11.07 0.73
C ASN A 280 -12.37 -11.43 -0.54
N SER A 281 -11.16 -11.98 -0.37
CA SER A 281 -10.20 -12.23 -1.46
C SER A 281 -10.74 -13.17 -2.55
N GLN A 282 -11.69 -14.05 -2.22
CA GLN A 282 -12.37 -14.95 -3.15
C GLN A 282 -13.24 -14.22 -4.19
N TYR A 283 -13.61 -12.96 -3.93
CA TYR A 283 -14.45 -12.15 -4.80
C TYR A 283 -13.66 -11.16 -5.66
N ILE A 284 -12.33 -11.15 -5.52
CA ILE A 284 -11.42 -10.19 -6.16
C ILE A 284 -10.60 -10.88 -7.24
N GLU A 285 -10.45 -10.21 -8.37
CA GLU A 285 -9.45 -10.52 -9.38
C GLU A 285 -8.21 -9.65 -9.12
N PHE A 286 -7.22 -10.21 -8.42
CA PHE A 286 -5.98 -9.49 -8.11
C PHE A 286 -5.13 -9.29 -9.37
N LYS A 287 -4.49 -8.12 -9.46
CA LYS A 287 -3.50 -7.83 -10.51
C LYS A 287 -2.10 -8.12 -9.99
N ASP A 288 -1.23 -8.58 -10.88
CA ASP A 288 0.20 -8.79 -10.61
C ASP A 288 0.44 -9.58 -9.30
N ASN A 289 1.41 -9.13 -8.49
CA ASN A 289 1.75 -9.72 -7.20
C ASN A 289 0.96 -9.13 -6.02
N ASP A 290 -0.13 -8.39 -6.27
CA ASP A 290 -0.91 -7.77 -5.19
C ASP A 290 -1.62 -8.79 -4.31
N LYS A 291 -1.90 -9.99 -4.83
CA LYS A 291 -2.52 -11.05 -4.03
C LYS A 291 -1.71 -11.32 -2.75
N GLU A 292 -0.40 -11.54 -2.89
CA GLU A 292 0.48 -11.82 -1.74
C GLU A 292 0.53 -10.62 -0.79
N ARG A 293 0.56 -9.39 -1.32
CA ARG A 293 0.57 -8.15 -0.54
C ARG A 293 -0.61 -8.06 0.43
N TYR A 294 -1.82 -8.43 -0.01
CA TYR A 294 -3.03 -8.34 0.80
C TYR A 294 -3.32 -9.63 1.61
N THR A 295 -2.90 -10.80 1.13
CA THR A 295 -3.28 -12.08 1.75
C THR A 295 -2.20 -12.73 2.63
N ARG A 296 -0.95 -12.24 2.61
CA ARG A 296 0.11 -12.78 3.48
C ARG A 296 -0.24 -12.60 4.97
N GLU A 297 0.23 -13.53 5.79
CA GLU A 297 0.06 -13.41 7.24
C GLU A 297 0.81 -12.18 7.76
N GLY A 298 0.16 -11.39 8.60
CA GLY A 298 0.73 -10.13 9.08
C GLY A 298 0.85 -9.03 8.00
N ALA A 299 0.09 -9.10 6.91
CA ALA A 299 0.04 -8.04 5.91
C ALA A 299 -0.29 -6.68 6.56
N ILE A 300 0.65 -5.74 6.43
CA ILE A 300 0.47 -4.34 6.81
C ILE A 300 0.59 -3.45 5.58
N PRO A 301 -0.03 -2.25 5.61
CA PRO A 301 0.12 -1.26 4.54
C PRO A 301 1.59 -0.95 4.26
N GLU A 302 1.92 -0.74 2.98
CA GLU A 302 3.27 -0.42 2.53
C GLU A 302 3.77 0.89 3.14
N SER A 303 2.84 1.83 3.29
CA SER A 303 3.05 3.09 3.98
C SER A 303 3.37 2.93 5.48
N GLN A 304 2.86 1.90 6.14
CA GLN A 304 3.19 1.59 7.54
C GLN A 304 4.58 0.94 7.66
N GLU A 305 5.02 0.17 6.65
CA GLU A 305 6.38 -0.40 6.62
C GLU A 305 7.46 0.69 6.63
N MET A 306 7.16 1.88 6.11
CA MET A 306 8.07 3.03 6.14
C MET A 306 8.36 3.54 7.56
N PHE A 307 7.62 3.14 8.59
CA PHE A 307 7.89 3.58 9.96
C PHE A 307 9.05 2.80 10.59
N ALA A 308 9.33 1.60 10.10
CA ALA A 308 10.35 0.73 10.64
C ALA A 308 11.71 0.97 9.97
N ILE A 309 12.68 1.46 10.75
CA ILE A 309 14.03 1.78 10.27
C ILE A 309 14.69 0.55 9.65
N ASP A 310 14.63 -0.59 10.35
CA ASP A 310 15.21 -1.87 9.93
C ASP A 310 14.59 -2.37 8.62
N LYS A 311 13.27 -2.26 8.48
CA LYS A 311 12.58 -2.65 7.23
C LYS A 311 12.98 -1.78 6.07
N VAL A 312 13.06 -0.47 6.25
CA VAL A 312 13.48 0.47 5.19
C VAL A 312 14.89 0.15 4.68
N TRP A 313 15.83 -0.09 5.59
CA TRP A 313 17.20 -0.47 5.22
C TRP A 313 17.27 -1.87 4.58
N ARG A 314 16.54 -2.85 5.12
CA ARG A 314 16.48 -4.20 4.55
C ARG A 314 15.87 -4.18 3.15
N ASP A 315 14.75 -3.50 2.97
CA ASP A 315 14.06 -3.40 1.69
C ASP A 315 14.94 -2.70 0.66
N TYR A 316 15.68 -1.64 1.03
CA TYR A 316 16.66 -1.02 0.12
C TYR A 316 17.79 -1.98 -0.29
N LEU A 317 18.32 -2.76 0.65
CA LEU A 317 19.46 -3.65 0.39
C LEU A 317 19.06 -4.94 -0.35
N THR A 318 17.79 -5.33 -0.31
CA THR A 318 17.32 -6.63 -0.81
C THR A 318 16.28 -6.55 -1.90
N THR A 319 15.71 -5.36 -2.17
CA THR A 319 14.62 -5.17 -3.13
C THR A 319 14.78 -3.86 -3.91
N ASN A 320 14.00 -3.71 -4.99
CA ASN A 320 13.93 -2.49 -5.80
C ASN A 320 12.82 -1.53 -5.33
N LYS A 321 12.31 -1.69 -4.10
CA LYS A 321 11.11 -0.98 -3.60
C LYS A 321 11.29 0.53 -3.54
N TYR A 322 12.52 1.02 -3.37
CA TYR A 322 12.83 2.45 -3.28
C TYR A 322 13.50 3.02 -4.54
N ASP A 323 13.47 2.28 -5.65
CA ASP A 323 13.97 2.79 -6.94
C ASP A 323 13.20 4.05 -7.32
N GLY A 324 13.93 5.10 -7.69
CA GLY A 324 13.37 6.42 -8.01
C GLY A 324 13.09 7.34 -6.81
N HIS A 325 13.19 6.86 -5.56
CA HIS A 325 12.99 7.67 -4.35
C HIS A 325 14.27 8.33 -3.80
N GLY A 326 15.41 8.11 -4.47
CA GLY A 326 16.68 8.75 -4.13
C GLY A 326 17.28 8.30 -2.81
N PHE A 327 17.07 7.05 -2.38
CA PHE A 327 17.59 6.55 -1.09
C PHE A 327 19.09 6.84 -0.90
N ILE A 328 19.92 6.52 -1.91
CA ILE A 328 21.37 6.76 -1.86
C ILE A 328 21.72 8.24 -1.70
N TRP A 329 20.91 9.14 -2.26
CA TRP A 329 21.09 10.58 -2.09
C TRP A 329 20.90 10.98 -0.63
N TRP A 330 19.89 10.45 0.05
CA TRP A 330 19.64 10.70 1.48
C TRP A 330 20.70 10.10 2.39
N VAL A 331 21.29 8.95 2.00
CA VAL A 331 22.48 8.41 2.67
C VAL A 331 23.65 9.38 2.58
N LEU A 332 23.94 9.90 1.38
CA LEU A 332 25.04 10.86 1.18
C LEU A 332 24.83 12.16 1.97
N VAL A 333 23.60 12.70 1.98
CA VAL A 333 23.26 13.87 2.79
C VAL A 333 23.47 13.60 4.28
N SER A 334 23.03 12.45 4.78
CA SER A 334 23.21 12.06 6.18
C SER A 334 24.68 11.95 6.57
N ILE A 335 25.51 11.33 5.71
CA ILE A 335 26.96 11.23 5.90
C ILE A 335 27.59 12.63 5.96
N LEU A 336 27.22 13.53 5.04
CA LEU A 336 27.77 14.88 4.97
C LEU A 336 27.47 15.69 6.23
N VAL A 337 26.22 15.65 6.72
CA VAL A 337 25.83 16.38 7.94
C VAL A 337 26.55 15.82 9.17
N ASP A 338 26.54 14.50 9.35
CA ASP A 338 27.14 13.85 10.50
C ASP A 338 28.66 14.06 10.56
N LEU A 339 29.38 13.74 9.47
CA LEU A 339 30.83 13.88 9.42
C LEU A 339 31.26 15.35 9.59
N SER A 340 30.54 16.30 8.97
CA SER A 340 30.82 17.72 9.15
C SER A 340 30.64 18.12 10.62
N GLY A 341 29.56 17.66 11.26
CA GLY A 341 29.32 17.87 12.69
C GLY A 341 30.46 17.35 13.55
N PHE A 342 30.94 16.13 13.30
CA PHE A 342 32.04 15.53 14.05
C PHE A 342 33.38 16.27 13.84
N ILE A 343 33.64 16.75 12.63
CA ILE A 343 34.82 17.57 12.33
C ILE A 343 34.79 18.89 13.09
N PHE A 344 33.66 19.61 13.06
CA PHE A 344 33.52 20.87 13.80
C PHE A 344 33.55 20.66 15.32
N PHE A 345 33.02 19.54 15.82
CA PHE A 345 33.17 19.15 17.22
C PHE A 345 34.66 19.04 17.61
N ASN A 346 35.44 18.28 16.83
CA ASN A 346 36.86 18.13 17.10
C ASN A 346 37.56 19.50 17.04
N MET A 347 37.31 20.32 16.02
CA MET A 347 37.92 21.65 15.89
C MET A 347 37.54 22.61 17.04
N ALA A 348 36.32 22.51 17.57
CA ALA A 348 35.82 23.36 18.64
C ALA A 348 36.39 22.97 20.02
N PHE A 349 36.48 21.67 20.30
CA PHE A 349 36.76 21.13 21.64
C PHE A 349 38.13 20.47 21.78
N GLU A 350 38.89 20.35 20.70
CA GLU A 350 40.29 19.95 20.79
C GLU A 350 41.06 20.97 21.64
N LYS A 351 41.71 20.48 22.69
CA LYS A 351 42.55 21.32 23.54
C LYS A 351 43.66 21.91 22.68
N ASN A 352 43.79 23.23 22.66
CA ASN A 352 44.94 23.89 22.03
C ASN A 352 46.19 23.24 22.59
N LYS A 353 46.93 22.55 21.74
CA LYS A 353 48.34 22.25 21.98
C LYS A 353 49.09 23.57 21.83
N ASN A 354 48.87 24.49 22.77
CA ASN A 354 49.94 25.41 23.12
C ASN A 354 50.99 24.50 23.72
N ASN A 355 51.91 24.06 22.85
CA ASN A 355 53.18 23.53 23.23
C ASN A 355 53.72 24.50 24.28
N ALA A 356 53.77 24.05 25.53
CA ALA A 356 54.81 24.51 26.41
C ALA A 356 56.11 24.22 25.66
N ILE A 357 56.72 25.29 25.13
CA ILE A 357 58.15 25.31 24.91
C ILE A 357 58.79 25.24 26.30
#